data_AF-A0A8K0E2M3-F1
#
_entry.id   AF-A0A8K0E2M3-F1
#
_cell.length_a   1.000
_cell.length_b   1.000
_cell.length_c   1.000
_cell.angle_alpha   90.00
_cell.angle_beta   90.00
_cell.angle_gamma   90.00
#
_symmetry.space_group_name_H-M   'P 1'
#
loop_
_entity.id
_entity.type
_entity.pdbx_description
1 polymer ?
#
loop_
_entity_poly.entity_id
_entity_poly.type
_entity_poly.pdbx_seq_one_letter_code
_entity_poly.pdbx_strand_id
1 'polypeptide(L)'
;MSVDGGSCLGVVKVEKLQSENALSAISGGRRSLCESLMSELVARTGRHLQRYKDGCRLIAGCIPFKYGSYVENGKGTYEKVIEVLMVSSTSGPGLVFPKGGWENDETVEQAAVREAIEEAGVRGELMHFLGYYSFNKSKSMQDEFCPEGVCKAAMFVLLVNEELESWPEQSTRQRSWLTIPEATKCCRHPWMRKALEEGFLKWHVNQMISKPQIKE
;
A
#
# COMPACT_ATOMS: atom_id res chain seq x y z
N MET A 1 41.72 25.32 -40.16
CA MET A 1 41.58 24.27 -41.19
C MET A 1 41.29 22.98 -40.42
N SER A 2 40.02 22.78 -40.06
CA SER A 2 39.01 22.02 -40.84
C SER A 2 39.25 20.50 -40.70
N VAL A 3 38.41 19.85 -39.88
CA VAL A 3 37.40 18.81 -40.25
C VAL A 3 38.02 17.42 -40.50
N ASP A 4 37.46 16.25 -40.15
CA ASP A 4 36.20 15.80 -39.56
C ASP A 4 36.36 14.29 -39.23
N GLY A 5 35.43 13.74 -38.43
CA GLY A 5 35.05 12.32 -38.46
C GLY A 5 35.59 11.47 -37.30
N GLY A 6 34.81 10.70 -36.55
CA GLY A 6 33.41 10.35 -36.65
C GLY A 6 33.06 9.30 -35.59
N SER A 7 31.88 9.48 -34.99
CA SER A 7 31.06 8.57 -34.18
C SER A 7 31.31 7.06 -34.29
N CYS A 8 31.25 6.36 -33.14
CA CYS A 8 30.62 5.03 -33.05
C CYS A 8 29.87 4.89 -31.70
N LEU A 9 28.56 5.09 -31.80
CA LEU A 9 27.52 4.70 -30.84
C LEU A 9 27.46 3.17 -30.69
N GLY A 10 27.42 2.67 -29.45
CA GLY A 10 27.01 1.29 -29.14
C GLY A 10 25.52 1.25 -28.78
N VAL A 11 24.65 1.21 -29.78
CA VAL A 11 23.20 0.96 -29.60
C VAL A 11 22.96 -0.55 -29.74
N VAL A 12 22.48 -1.19 -28.69
CA VAL A 12 21.97 -2.57 -28.78
C VAL A 12 20.53 -2.51 -29.30
N LYS A 13 20.37 -2.97 -30.54
CA LYS A 13 19.09 -3.13 -31.24
C LYS A 13 18.44 -4.44 -30.78
N VAL A 14 17.23 -4.38 -30.23
CA VAL A 14 16.39 -5.57 -30.04
C VAL A 14 15.24 -5.49 -31.05
N GLU A 15 15.21 -6.45 -31.95
CA GLU A 15 14.25 -6.51 -33.07
C GLU A 15 12.88 -7.05 -32.60
N LYS A 16 11.83 -6.43 -33.15
CA LYS A 16 10.44 -6.86 -33.06
C LYS A 16 10.25 -8.18 -33.81
N LEU A 17 9.69 -9.19 -33.16
CA LEU A 17 9.02 -10.29 -33.84
C LEU A 17 7.52 -10.03 -33.87
N GLN A 18 6.99 -9.79 -35.07
CA GLN A 18 5.57 -9.87 -35.40
C GLN A 18 5.28 -11.28 -35.92
N SER A 19 4.23 -11.92 -35.41
CA SER A 19 3.54 -12.99 -36.14
C SER A 19 2.06 -12.92 -35.83
N GLU A 20 1.26 -12.62 -36.85
CA GLU A 20 -0.21 -12.62 -36.82
C GLU A 20 -0.78 -14.03 -37.00
N ASN A 21 -1.96 -14.21 -36.39
CA ASN A 21 -3.11 -15.03 -36.77
C ASN A 21 -3.00 -16.56 -36.94
N ALA A 22 -3.75 -17.25 -36.07
CA ALA A 22 -4.73 -18.26 -36.50
C ALA A 22 -5.88 -18.35 -35.47
N LEU A 23 -7.02 -17.74 -35.78
CA LEU A 23 -8.31 -18.06 -35.17
C LEU A 23 -8.95 -19.19 -35.98
N SER A 24 -9.18 -20.35 -35.37
CA SER A 24 -10.40 -21.12 -35.64
C SER A 24 -10.74 -22.08 -34.51
N ALA A 25 -11.98 -21.94 -34.03
CA ALA A 25 -12.90 -22.98 -33.56
C ALA A 25 -12.37 -24.08 -32.62
N ILE A 26 -12.59 -23.90 -31.31
CA ILE A 26 -13.13 -24.97 -30.46
C ILE A 26 -14.22 -24.34 -29.58
N SER A 27 -15.47 -24.68 -29.87
CA SER A 27 -16.61 -24.41 -29.01
C SER A 27 -16.51 -25.30 -27.77
N GLY A 28 -16.71 -24.70 -26.59
CA GLY A 28 -16.85 -25.45 -25.34
C GLY A 28 -15.98 -24.92 -24.21
N GLY A 29 -16.59 -24.12 -23.32
CA GLY A 29 -16.19 -24.08 -21.91
C GLY A 29 -14.94 -23.27 -21.55
N ARG A 30 -14.74 -22.07 -22.10
CA ARG A 30 -13.79 -21.12 -21.54
C ARG A 30 -14.49 -20.24 -20.49
N ARG A 31 -14.83 -20.84 -19.33
CA ARG A 31 -14.97 -20.04 -18.10
C ARG A 31 -13.61 -19.36 -17.91
N SER A 32 -13.64 -18.04 -17.87
CA SER A 32 -12.49 -17.18 -18.08
C SER A 32 -11.45 -17.45 -16.98
N LEU A 33 -10.16 -17.59 -17.33
CA LEU A 33 -9.07 -17.56 -16.34
C LEU A 33 -9.11 -16.28 -15.49
N CYS A 34 -9.68 -15.20 -16.02
CA CYS A 34 -9.96 -13.97 -15.28
C CYS A 34 -11.11 -14.17 -14.26
N GLU A 35 -12.13 -14.99 -14.54
CA GLU A 35 -13.17 -15.37 -13.57
C GLU A 35 -12.60 -16.17 -12.38
N SER A 36 -11.59 -17.01 -12.63
CA SER A 36 -10.87 -17.75 -11.59
C SER A 36 -10.01 -16.84 -10.70
N LEU A 37 -9.32 -15.86 -11.28
CA LEU A 37 -8.50 -14.89 -10.53
C LEU A 37 -9.35 -13.85 -9.79
N MET A 38 -10.51 -13.48 -10.36
CA MET A 38 -11.50 -12.60 -9.71
C MET A 38 -12.16 -13.25 -8.49
N SER A 39 -12.14 -14.58 -8.39
CA SER A 39 -12.68 -15.29 -7.22
C SER A 39 -11.77 -15.24 -5.98
N GLU A 40 -10.48 -14.93 -6.15
CA GLU A 40 -9.51 -14.82 -5.04
C GLU A 40 -9.48 -13.44 -4.36
N LEU A 41 -10.14 -12.43 -4.96
CA LEU A 41 -10.12 -11.05 -4.49
C LEU A 41 -11.51 -10.63 -4.01
N VAL A 42 -12.01 -11.31 -2.98
CA VAL A 42 -13.22 -10.91 -2.26
C VAL A 42 -12.82 -10.33 -0.91
N ALA A 43 -13.27 -9.12 -0.61
CA ALA A 43 -13.00 -8.48 0.68
C ALA A 43 -13.64 -9.28 1.80
N ARG A 44 -12.88 -9.52 2.88
CA ARG A 44 -13.47 -10.07 4.10
C ARG A 44 -14.50 -9.11 4.69
N THR A 45 -15.63 -9.66 5.12
CA THR A 45 -16.73 -8.87 5.68
C THR A 45 -17.26 -9.49 6.97
N GLY A 46 -17.90 -8.65 7.79
CA GLY A 46 -18.44 -9.04 9.09
C GLY A 46 -17.47 -8.85 10.26
N ARG A 47 -17.88 -9.29 11.46
CA ARG A 47 -17.08 -9.16 12.71
C ARG A 47 -16.95 -10.45 13.52
N HIS A 48 -17.60 -11.53 13.09
CA HIS A 48 -17.69 -12.78 13.85
C HIS A 48 -16.34 -13.47 14.06
N LEU A 49 -15.40 -13.31 13.12
CA LEU A 49 -14.04 -13.84 13.24
C LEU A 49 -13.03 -12.82 13.80
N GLN A 50 -13.45 -11.59 14.08
CA GLN A 50 -12.54 -10.55 14.52
C GLN A 50 -12.08 -10.77 15.95
N ARG A 51 -10.84 -10.36 16.22
CA ARG A 51 -10.20 -10.50 17.51
C ARG A 51 -10.47 -9.29 18.40
N TYR A 52 -10.78 -9.57 19.65
CA TYR A 52 -10.98 -8.59 20.71
C TYR A 52 -10.03 -8.90 21.87
N LYS A 53 -9.46 -7.87 22.49
CA LYS A 53 -8.61 -8.01 23.67
C LYS A 53 -8.78 -6.80 24.58
N ASP A 54 -8.96 -7.03 25.88
CA ASP A 54 -9.14 -5.98 26.89
C ASP A 54 -10.25 -4.98 26.51
N GLY A 55 -11.38 -5.50 26.02
CA GLY A 55 -12.52 -4.68 25.55
C GLY A 55 -12.26 -3.89 24.26
N CYS A 56 -11.11 -4.06 23.60
CA CYS A 56 -10.74 -3.36 22.38
C CYS A 56 -10.83 -4.29 21.17
N ARG A 57 -11.42 -3.81 20.07
CA ARG A 57 -11.30 -4.48 18.76
C ARG A 57 -9.87 -4.34 18.24
N LEU A 58 -9.27 -5.44 17.82
CA LEU A 58 -7.93 -5.42 17.23
C LEU A 58 -8.01 -5.18 15.72
N ILE A 59 -7.15 -4.27 15.26
CA ILE A 59 -7.04 -3.85 13.87
C ILE A 59 -5.61 -4.11 13.42
N ALA A 60 -5.44 -4.52 12.17
CA ALA A 60 -4.14 -4.62 11.51
C ALA A 60 -4.15 -3.72 10.27
N GLY A 61 -3.02 -3.08 9.98
CA GLY A 61 -2.88 -2.22 8.81
C GLY A 61 -1.43 -1.85 8.53
N CYS A 62 -1.23 -1.09 7.45
CA CYS A 62 0.10 -0.67 7.07
C CYS A 62 0.13 0.77 6.52
N ILE A 63 1.32 1.34 6.45
CA ILE A 63 1.66 2.52 5.66
C ILE A 63 2.38 1.99 4.41
N PRO A 64 1.66 1.82 3.28
CA PRO A 64 2.28 1.44 2.03
C PRO A 64 3.07 2.62 1.48
N PHE A 65 4.28 2.36 1.00
CA PHE A 65 5.11 3.40 0.41
C PHE A 65 5.83 2.88 -0.83
N LYS A 66 6.19 3.80 -1.71
CA LYS A 66 7.10 3.56 -2.82
C LYS A 66 8.07 4.72 -2.96
N TYR A 67 9.11 4.47 -3.72
CA TYR A 67 10.06 5.49 -4.08
C TYR A 67 9.79 5.98 -5.50
N GLY A 68 9.36 7.23 -5.62
CA GLY A 68 9.09 7.90 -6.88
C GLY A 68 10.35 8.42 -7.57
N SER A 69 10.16 9.46 -8.39
CA SER A 69 11.20 10.13 -9.16
C SER A 69 12.26 10.77 -8.27
N TYR A 70 13.44 10.99 -8.84
CA TYR A 70 14.48 11.80 -8.24
C TYR A 70 14.15 13.28 -8.41
N VAL A 71 14.34 14.05 -7.34
CA VAL A 71 14.27 15.52 -7.38
C VAL A 71 15.64 16.08 -7.05
N GLU A 72 16.06 17.07 -7.83
CA GLU A 72 17.26 17.84 -7.52
C GLU A 72 16.98 18.68 -6.27
N ASN A 73 17.74 18.43 -5.21
CA ASN A 73 17.81 19.40 -4.14
C ASN A 73 18.67 20.57 -4.61
N GLY A 74 18.35 21.80 -4.21
CA GLY A 74 19.06 23.02 -4.61
C GLY A 74 20.54 23.09 -4.20
N LYS A 75 21.16 21.95 -3.84
CA LYS A 75 22.57 21.72 -3.58
C LYS A 75 23.22 20.82 -4.67
N GLY A 76 22.53 20.55 -5.78
CA GLY A 76 23.03 19.75 -6.89
C GLY A 76 23.11 18.25 -6.59
N THR A 77 22.33 17.76 -5.62
CA THR A 77 22.23 16.32 -5.33
C THR A 77 20.79 15.85 -5.50
N TYR A 78 20.60 14.59 -5.89
CA TYR A 78 19.28 14.07 -6.22
C TYR A 78 18.76 13.21 -5.07
N GLU A 79 17.56 13.54 -4.58
CA GLU A 79 16.88 12.80 -3.52
C GLU A 79 15.72 12.03 -4.13
N LYS A 80 15.55 10.76 -3.73
CA LYS A 80 14.41 9.97 -4.18
C LYS A 80 13.17 10.38 -3.40
N VAL A 81 12.13 10.83 -4.10
CA VAL A 81 10.88 11.24 -3.45
C VAL A 81 10.18 10.02 -2.88
N ILE A 82 9.79 10.10 -1.62
CA ILE A 82 8.99 9.05 -0.95
C ILE A 82 7.52 9.42 -1.09
N GLU A 83 6.75 8.47 -1.58
CA GLU A 83 5.30 8.57 -1.66
C GLU A 83 4.68 7.49 -0.78
N VAL A 84 3.62 7.86 -0.06
CA VAL A 84 2.80 6.92 0.72
C VAL A 84 1.43 6.80 0.10
N LEU A 85 0.84 5.61 0.20
CA LEU A 85 -0.50 5.35 -0.29
C LEU A 85 -1.51 5.51 0.84
N MET A 86 -2.58 6.24 0.55
CA MET A 86 -3.77 6.33 1.39
C MET A 86 -5.02 6.02 0.57
N VAL A 87 -6.12 5.70 1.25
CA VAL A 87 -7.43 5.43 0.63
C VAL A 87 -8.51 6.33 1.20
N SER A 88 -9.56 6.58 0.42
CA SER A 88 -10.73 7.34 0.88
C SER A 88 -11.46 6.64 2.03
N SER A 89 -11.84 7.41 3.05
CA SER A 89 -12.68 6.90 4.13
C SER A 89 -14.12 6.70 3.66
N THR A 90 -14.72 5.56 4.05
CA THR A 90 -16.15 5.24 3.80
C THR A 90 -17.07 5.90 4.82
N SER A 91 -16.52 6.50 5.87
CA SER A 91 -17.27 7.09 6.99
C SER A 91 -17.29 8.63 6.98
N GLY A 92 -16.95 9.25 5.85
CA GLY A 92 -16.93 10.71 5.67
C GLY A 92 -15.63 11.22 5.02
N PRO A 93 -15.37 12.53 5.02
CA PRO A 93 -14.20 13.09 4.34
C PRO A 93 -12.86 12.66 4.97
N GLY A 94 -11.80 12.84 4.19
CA GLY A 94 -10.42 12.56 4.58
C GLY A 94 -9.92 11.18 4.14
N LEU A 95 -8.61 11.01 4.26
CA LEU A 95 -7.91 9.79 3.87
C LEU A 95 -7.47 8.99 5.10
N VAL A 96 -7.37 7.68 4.90
CA VAL A 96 -6.91 6.72 5.91
C VAL A 96 -5.85 5.80 5.32
N PHE A 97 -5.00 5.25 6.17
CA PHE A 97 -4.17 4.12 5.79
C PHE A 97 -5.00 2.83 5.70
N PRO A 98 -4.63 1.91 4.78
CA PRO A 98 -5.31 0.63 4.63
C PRO A 98 -5.18 -0.19 5.91
N LYS A 99 -6.32 -0.59 6.46
CA LYS A 99 -6.41 -1.34 7.72
C LYS A 99 -7.82 -1.91 7.92
N GLY A 100 -7.91 -2.99 8.67
CA GLY A 100 -9.20 -3.55 9.06
C GLY A 100 -9.09 -4.59 10.15
N GLY A 101 -10.14 -5.40 10.29
CA GLY A 101 -10.28 -6.31 11.42
C GLY A 101 -9.19 -7.37 11.38
N TRP A 102 -8.49 -7.57 12.50
CA TRP A 102 -7.63 -8.74 12.65
C TRP A 102 -8.51 -9.95 12.97
N GLU A 103 -8.51 -10.97 12.12
CA GLU A 103 -9.30 -12.19 12.31
C GLU A 103 -8.53 -13.31 13.03
N ASN A 104 -9.25 -14.32 13.52
CA ASN A 104 -8.70 -15.38 14.37
C ASN A 104 -7.90 -16.45 13.62
N ASP A 105 -8.06 -16.55 12.29
CA ASP A 105 -7.41 -17.52 11.40
C ASP A 105 -6.11 -17.00 10.76
N GLU A 106 -5.64 -15.82 11.17
CA GLU A 106 -4.48 -15.15 10.58
C GLU A 106 -3.56 -14.51 11.63
N THR A 107 -2.30 -14.32 11.26
CA THR A 107 -1.34 -13.47 11.98
C THR A 107 -1.66 -11.98 11.76
N VAL A 108 -1.13 -11.12 12.62
CA VAL A 108 -1.35 -9.67 12.48
C VAL A 108 -0.68 -9.11 11.22
N GLU A 109 0.43 -9.70 10.79
CA GLU A 109 1.14 -9.40 9.56
C GLU A 109 0.31 -9.81 8.33
N GLN A 110 -0.23 -11.03 8.34
CA GLN A 110 -1.13 -11.50 7.27
C GLN A 110 -2.35 -10.61 7.14
N ALA A 111 -2.95 -10.20 8.26
CA ALA A 111 -4.06 -9.27 8.29
C ALA A 111 -3.68 -7.91 7.66
N ALA A 112 -2.51 -7.34 8.02
CA ALA A 112 -2.05 -6.07 7.46
C ALA A 112 -1.83 -6.14 5.94
N VAL A 113 -1.29 -7.26 5.44
CA VAL A 113 -1.09 -7.50 4.00
C VAL A 113 -2.42 -7.68 3.27
N ARG A 114 -3.35 -8.47 3.84
CA ARG A 114 -4.69 -8.67 3.28
C ARG A 114 -5.42 -7.34 3.13
N GLU A 115 -5.42 -6.51 4.17
CA GLU A 115 -6.09 -5.20 4.16
C GLU A 115 -5.47 -4.23 3.14
N ALA A 116 -4.15 -4.32 2.89
CA ALA A 116 -3.51 -3.55 1.82
C ALA A 116 -4.00 -3.97 0.41
N ILE A 117 -4.27 -5.26 0.21
CA ILE A 117 -4.85 -5.77 -1.04
C ILE A 117 -6.32 -5.37 -1.13
N GLU A 118 -7.10 -5.61 -0.07
CA GLU A 118 -8.54 -5.39 -0.05
C GLU A 118 -8.94 -3.92 -0.19
N GLU A 119 -8.36 -3.03 0.62
CA GLU A 119 -8.73 -1.62 0.63
C GLU A 119 -8.02 -0.81 -0.46
N ALA A 120 -6.76 -1.15 -0.77
CA ALA A 120 -5.87 -0.32 -1.62
C ALA A 120 -5.41 -0.97 -2.93
N GLY A 121 -5.59 -2.28 -3.09
CA GLY A 121 -5.15 -2.99 -4.28
C GLY A 121 -3.64 -2.99 -4.47
N VAL A 122 -2.86 -3.12 -3.39
CA VAL A 122 -1.38 -3.16 -3.48
C VAL A 122 -0.81 -4.40 -2.82
N ARG A 123 0.28 -4.92 -3.41
CA ARG A 123 1.10 -5.99 -2.85
C ARG A 123 2.52 -5.49 -2.64
N GLY A 124 3.19 -6.05 -1.63
CA GLY A 124 4.49 -5.56 -1.22
C GLY A 124 5.14 -6.38 -0.13
N GLU A 125 6.32 -5.94 0.27
CA GLU A 125 7.09 -6.51 1.37
C GLU A 125 6.75 -5.79 2.67
N LEU A 126 6.33 -6.53 3.69
CA LEU A 126 6.07 -6.00 5.02
C LEU A 126 7.40 -5.85 5.77
N MET A 127 7.85 -4.61 5.99
CA MET A 127 9.23 -4.30 6.39
C MET A 127 9.42 -4.18 7.90
N HIS A 128 8.50 -3.49 8.58
CA HIS A 128 8.71 -3.08 9.96
C HIS A 128 7.41 -2.85 10.71
N PHE A 129 7.38 -3.22 11.99
CA PHE A 129 6.27 -2.93 12.89
C PHE A 129 6.43 -1.53 13.51
N LEU A 130 5.50 -0.62 13.23
CA LEU A 130 5.52 0.76 13.73
C LEU A 130 5.03 0.89 15.16
N GLY A 131 4.18 -0.04 15.61
CA GLY A 131 3.61 -0.04 16.94
C GLY A 131 2.08 -0.14 16.95
N TYR A 132 1.53 -0.02 18.15
CA TYR A 132 0.10 -0.02 18.39
C TYR A 132 -0.45 1.41 18.58
N TYR A 133 -1.56 1.71 17.91
CA TYR A 133 -2.24 2.99 17.97
C TYR A 133 -3.70 2.79 18.39
N SER A 134 -4.08 3.38 19.52
CA SER A 134 -5.44 3.31 20.03
C SER A 134 -6.28 4.49 19.52
N PHE A 135 -7.52 4.22 19.14
CA PHE A 135 -8.48 5.23 18.74
C PHE A 135 -9.91 4.77 18.98
N ASN A 136 -10.81 5.74 19.16
CA ASN A 136 -12.23 5.45 19.34
C ASN A 136 -12.93 5.52 17.98
N LYS A 137 -13.79 4.54 17.67
CA LYS A 137 -14.79 4.73 16.61
C LYS A 137 -15.99 5.50 17.16
N SER A 138 -16.77 6.09 16.24
CA SER A 138 -18.06 6.73 16.54
C SER A 138 -18.93 5.84 17.44
N LYS A 139 -19.68 6.47 18.37
CA LYS A 139 -20.63 5.82 19.30
C LYS A 139 -21.65 4.90 18.61
N SER A 140 -21.86 5.05 17.30
CA SER A 140 -22.76 4.23 16.49
C SER A 140 -22.22 2.82 16.15
N MET A 141 -21.04 2.45 16.63
CA MET A 141 -20.36 1.19 16.26
C MET A 141 -19.93 0.36 17.49
N GLN A 142 -20.57 0.60 18.64
CA GLN A 142 -20.52 -0.31 19.78
C GLN A 142 -21.05 -1.68 19.31
N ASP A 143 -20.29 -2.74 19.55
CA ASP A 143 -20.77 -4.10 19.39
C ASP A 143 -20.78 -4.79 20.76
N GLU A 144 -21.46 -5.94 20.86
CA GLU A 144 -21.60 -6.70 22.10
C GLU A 144 -20.25 -6.98 22.79
N PHE A 145 -19.18 -7.06 22.00
CA PHE A 145 -17.82 -7.39 22.44
C PHE A 145 -16.95 -6.16 22.71
N CYS A 146 -17.40 -4.95 22.34
CA CYS A 146 -16.68 -3.68 22.50
C CYS A 146 -17.68 -2.53 22.80
N PRO A 147 -18.23 -2.48 24.03
CA PRO A 147 -19.19 -1.46 24.44
C PRO A 147 -18.60 -0.04 24.47
N GLU A 148 -17.28 0.07 24.66
CA GLU A 148 -16.58 1.37 24.67
C GLU A 148 -16.21 1.86 23.26
N GLY A 149 -16.30 1.00 22.23
CA GLY A 149 -15.97 1.36 20.84
C GLY A 149 -14.50 1.65 20.58
N VAL A 150 -13.60 1.15 21.43
CA VAL A 150 -12.15 1.36 21.33
C VAL A 150 -11.53 0.35 20.37
N CYS A 151 -10.71 0.85 19.45
CA CYS A 151 -9.92 0.05 18.53
C CYS A 151 -8.42 0.21 18.83
N LYS A 152 -7.66 -0.87 18.68
CA LYS A 152 -6.19 -0.86 18.77
C LYS A 152 -5.59 -1.38 17.47
N ALA A 153 -4.97 -0.50 16.69
CA ALA A 153 -4.36 -0.82 15.42
C ALA A 153 -2.88 -1.16 15.55
N ALA A 154 -2.49 -2.35 15.13
CA ALA A 154 -1.12 -2.72 14.83
C ALA A 154 -0.77 -2.18 13.44
N MET A 155 0.20 -1.27 13.35
CA MET A 155 0.60 -0.66 12.08
C MET A 155 1.98 -1.14 11.64
N PHE A 156 2.12 -1.39 10.35
CA PHE A 156 3.36 -1.82 9.73
C PHE A 156 3.79 -0.87 8.60
N VAL A 157 5.04 -0.99 8.17
CA VAL A 157 5.52 -0.42 6.92
C VAL A 157 5.43 -1.47 5.82
N LEU A 158 4.91 -1.08 4.65
CA LEU A 158 4.82 -1.97 3.49
C LEU A 158 5.48 -1.31 2.27
N LEU A 159 6.56 -1.90 1.76
CA LEU A 159 7.18 -1.47 0.50
C LEU A 159 6.37 -2.04 -0.66
N VAL A 160 5.72 -1.19 -1.45
CA VAL A 160 4.86 -1.63 -2.55
C VAL A 160 5.70 -2.07 -3.75
N ASN A 161 5.41 -3.28 -4.23
CA ASN A 161 6.05 -3.88 -5.40
C ASN A 161 5.09 -3.99 -6.59
N GLU A 162 3.78 -4.08 -6.33
CA GLU A 162 2.75 -4.24 -7.36
C GLU A 162 1.50 -3.44 -7.00
N GLU A 163 0.94 -2.72 -7.98
CA GLU A 163 -0.36 -2.07 -7.92
C GLU A 163 -1.33 -2.85 -8.81
N LEU A 164 -2.41 -3.37 -8.22
CA LEU A 164 -3.42 -4.15 -8.93
C LEU A 164 -4.30 -3.22 -9.79
N GLU A 165 -4.71 -3.72 -10.97
CA GLU A 165 -5.67 -3.03 -11.84
C GLU A 165 -7.09 -3.11 -11.28
N SER A 166 -7.44 -4.23 -10.65
CA SER A 166 -8.72 -4.45 -9.99
C SER A 166 -8.53 -5.00 -8.58
N TRP A 167 -9.29 -4.49 -7.61
CA TRP A 167 -9.19 -4.93 -6.22
C TRP A 167 -10.55 -4.90 -5.48
N PRO A 168 -10.67 -5.60 -4.34
CA PRO A 168 -11.97 -5.89 -3.72
C PRO A 168 -12.82 -4.66 -3.35
N GLU A 169 -12.23 -3.62 -2.75
CA GLU A 169 -12.99 -2.44 -2.31
C GLU A 169 -12.96 -1.26 -3.29
N GLN A 170 -12.48 -1.45 -4.53
CA GLN A 170 -12.25 -0.36 -5.49
C GLN A 170 -13.48 0.52 -5.78
N SER A 171 -14.68 -0.03 -5.62
CA SER A 171 -15.95 0.70 -5.83
C SER A 171 -16.27 1.65 -4.67
N THR A 172 -15.67 1.44 -3.51
CA THR A 172 -15.89 2.22 -2.28
C THR A 172 -14.65 2.99 -1.79
N ARG A 173 -13.47 2.62 -2.30
CA ARG A 173 -12.18 3.18 -1.94
C ARG A 173 -11.51 3.76 -3.18
N GLN A 174 -11.02 4.99 -3.07
CA GLN A 174 -10.13 5.60 -4.04
C GLN A 174 -8.73 5.63 -3.44
N ARG A 175 -7.74 5.05 -4.15
CA ARG A 175 -6.33 5.09 -3.77
C ARG A 175 -5.69 6.41 -4.19
N SER A 176 -4.79 6.93 -3.38
CA SER A 176 -4.04 8.16 -3.66
C SER A 176 -2.60 8.02 -3.17
N TRP A 177 -1.66 8.20 -4.08
CA TRP A 177 -0.25 8.36 -3.76
C TRP A 177 0.02 9.81 -3.40
N LEU A 178 0.68 10.01 -2.27
CA LEU A 178 0.88 11.33 -1.69
C LEU A 178 2.31 11.46 -1.21
N THR A 179 2.89 12.64 -1.38
CA THR A 179 4.10 12.99 -0.65
C THR A 179 3.82 13.03 0.85
N ILE A 180 4.87 12.92 1.66
CA ILE A 180 4.75 12.97 3.13
C ILE A 180 4.02 14.24 3.61
N PRO A 181 4.33 15.46 3.12
CA PRO A 181 3.61 16.67 3.56
C PRO A 181 2.13 16.67 3.17
N GLU A 182 1.76 16.08 2.04
CA GLU A 182 0.36 15.94 1.61
C GLU A 182 -0.37 14.93 2.48
N ALA A 183 0.23 13.75 2.70
CA ALA A 183 -0.33 12.70 3.54
C ALA A 183 -0.59 13.18 4.98
N THR A 184 0.33 13.93 5.58
CA THR A 184 0.15 14.56 6.90
C THR A 184 -1.10 15.44 6.94
N LYS A 185 -1.34 16.24 5.90
CA LYS A 185 -2.51 17.14 5.81
C LYS A 185 -3.82 16.38 5.60
N CYS A 186 -3.78 15.29 4.84
CA CYS A 186 -4.96 14.49 4.50
C CYS A 186 -5.36 13.47 5.58
N CYS A 187 -4.48 13.20 6.55
CA CYS A 187 -4.75 12.28 7.66
C CYS A 187 -6.00 12.69 8.45
N ARG A 188 -7.03 11.85 8.36
CA ARG A 188 -8.31 12.02 9.05
C ARG A 188 -8.20 12.04 10.59
N HIS A 189 -7.25 11.29 11.15
CA HIS A 189 -7.13 11.10 12.60
C HIS A 189 -5.73 11.47 13.10
N PRO A 190 -5.59 12.10 14.29
CA PRO A 190 -4.29 12.46 14.84
C PRO A 190 -3.32 11.29 15.01
N TRP A 191 -3.83 10.10 15.36
CA TRP A 191 -2.99 8.91 15.52
C TRP A 191 -2.31 8.48 14.21
N MET A 192 -2.94 8.72 13.05
CA MET A 192 -2.34 8.40 11.75
C MET A 192 -1.21 9.36 11.41
N ARG A 193 -1.36 10.65 11.75
CA ARG A 193 -0.25 11.62 11.63
C ARG A 193 0.92 11.18 12.50
N LYS A 194 0.65 10.78 13.74
CA LYS A 194 1.67 10.22 14.63
C LYS A 194 2.33 8.97 14.04
N ALA A 195 1.56 8.05 13.47
CA ALA A 195 2.11 6.86 12.82
C ALA A 195 3.01 7.20 11.62
N LEU A 196 2.63 8.21 10.83
CA LEU A 196 3.41 8.68 9.69
C LEU A 196 4.69 9.40 10.14
N GLU A 197 4.57 10.41 10.99
CA GLU A 197 5.66 11.32 11.35
C GLU A 197 6.62 10.72 12.38
N GLU A 198 6.08 10.12 13.44
CA GLU A 198 6.90 9.56 14.50
C GLU A 198 7.24 8.08 14.29
N GLY A 199 6.44 7.35 13.50
CA GLY A 199 6.70 5.96 13.16
C GLY A 199 7.48 5.85 11.85
N PHE A 200 6.79 6.02 10.73
CA PHE A 200 7.33 5.76 9.39
C PHE A 200 8.53 6.64 9.05
N LEU A 201 8.44 7.96 9.22
CA LEU A 201 9.55 8.85 8.86
C LEU A 201 10.80 8.61 9.69
N LYS A 202 10.66 8.42 11.01
CA LYS A 202 11.80 8.10 11.88
C LYS A 202 12.44 6.78 11.48
N TRP A 203 11.64 5.74 11.23
CA TRP A 203 12.14 4.47 10.73
C TRP A 203 12.89 4.65 9.41
N HIS A 204 12.29 5.36 8.45
CA HIS A 204 12.87 5.55 7.12
C HIS A 204 14.21 6.30 7.16
N VAL A 205 14.30 7.40 7.93
CA VAL A 205 15.54 8.15 8.12
C VAL A 205 16.63 7.27 8.72
N ASN A 206 16.29 6.44 9.72
CA ASN A 206 17.24 5.52 10.32
C ASN A 206 17.77 4.47 9.32
N GLN A 207 16.94 4.00 8.38
CA GLN A 207 17.38 3.10 7.31
C GLN A 207 18.34 3.75 6.31
N MET A 208 18.21 5.07 6.09
CA MET A 208 19.12 5.80 5.21
C MET A 208 20.47 6.07 5.86
N ILE A 209 20.49 6.32 7.17
CA ILE A 209 21.72 6.55 7.93
C ILE A 209 22.52 5.26 8.10
N SER A 210 21.84 4.11 8.23
CA SER A 210 22.49 2.82 8.46
C SER A 210 23.09 2.17 7.21
N LYS A 211 22.75 2.65 6.01
CA LYS A 211 23.36 2.17 4.75
C LYS A 211 24.67 2.91 4.48
N PRO A 212 25.84 2.25 4.47
CA PRO A 212 27.09 2.89 4.07
C PRO A 212 26.94 3.40 2.64
N GLN A 213 27.24 4.68 2.41
CA GLN A 213 27.30 5.22 1.05
C GLN A 213 28.45 4.52 0.32
N ILE A 214 28.11 3.59 -0.57
CA ILE A 214 29.05 3.07 -1.55
C ILE A 214 29.35 4.24 -2.49
N LYS A 215 30.57 4.78 -2.37
CA LYS A 215 31.12 5.69 -3.37
C LYS A 215 31.53 4.83 -4.57
N GLU A 216 30.85 5.00 -5.69
CA GLU A 216 31.35 4.55 -7.00
C GLU A 216 32.56 5.41 -7.43
#